data_AF-A0A7C0YPX3-F1
#
_entry.id   AF-A0A7C0YPX3-F1
#
_cell.length_a   1.000
_cell.length_b   1.000
_cell.length_c   1.000
_cell.angle_alpha   90.00
_cell.angle_beta   90.00
_cell.angle_gamma   90.00
#
_symmetry.space_group_name_H-M   'P 1'
#
loop_
_entity.id
_entity.type
_entity.pdbx_description
1 polymer ?
#
loop_
_entity_poly.entity_id
_entity_poly.type
_entity_poly.pdbx_seq_one_letter_code
_entity_poly.pdbx_strand_id
1 'polypeptide(L)'
;MGYYPPPPPPKKTSKTITTFVVGLIIGLVISATLIYTLYVANLEKELNSLKTEYNDLSIKYNNLSNEYSNLQEKYNQIEAKYQSLLTKYNELYQNYTKLKGDYEKLKKSSLSEEQAKELLYYRLFELYDYTSDQYYYAWYRIRALDYLKYRLNSSKHTPATTENRLIKEYILESVNSWKDPESSVIREIAYDLRQISGWNDELFVNLAMQLVHQIYYNVTLYTKYPVETLVEGSGDCDNLATLLASILRAGGLDVVVLVVKVEGGVHAMVGVALPSPPKHLAYFGKQYYTYYTYNGKKYYLCEATWMRPEENRPYIHPASTSALYIVGSMVGDNPWTSIKVLDVIPIP
;
A
#
# COMPACT_ATOMS: atom_id res chain seq x y z
N MET A 1 41.95 118.99 97.74
CA MET A 1 40.79 119.71 97.17
C MET A 1 40.76 119.35 95.69
N GLY A 2 39.92 118.42 95.25
CA GLY A 2 38.54 118.67 94.79
C GLY A 2 38.60 119.02 93.30
N TYR A 3 38.10 118.23 92.36
CA TYR A 3 36.67 118.06 92.08
C TYR A 3 36.45 116.83 91.16
N TYR A 4 35.48 115.98 91.48
CA TYR A 4 34.89 115.01 90.54
C TYR A 4 33.64 115.64 89.89
N PRO A 5 33.41 115.48 88.58
CA PRO A 5 32.17 115.91 87.93
C PRO A 5 31.02 114.92 88.22
N PRO A 6 29.76 115.39 88.19
CA PRO A 6 28.61 114.65 88.70
C PRO A 6 28.18 113.51 87.76
N PRO A 7 27.46 112.50 88.30
CA PRO A 7 27.10 111.31 87.56
C PRO A 7 26.01 111.60 86.51
N PRO A 8 26.05 110.92 85.36
CA PRO A 8 25.05 111.08 84.31
C PRO A 8 23.69 110.47 84.72
N PRO A 9 22.57 110.99 84.20
CA PRO A 9 21.22 110.57 84.58
C PRO A 9 20.93 109.11 84.19
N PRO A 10 20.00 108.42 84.90
CA PRO A 10 19.74 107.02 84.70
C PRO A 10 19.13 106.77 83.31
N LYS A 11 19.82 105.96 82.49
CA LYS A 11 19.29 105.47 81.21
C LYS A 11 18.06 104.60 81.49
N LYS A 12 16.88 105.08 81.08
CA LYS A 12 15.67 104.26 80.93
C LYS A 12 16.03 103.02 80.11
N THR A 13 16.17 101.86 80.75
CA THR A 13 16.29 100.59 80.05
C THR A 13 14.93 100.31 79.43
N SER A 14 14.85 100.53 78.12
CA SER A 14 13.71 100.13 77.30
C SER A 14 13.61 98.60 77.35
N LYS A 15 12.82 98.07 78.28
CA LYS A 15 12.39 96.66 78.27
C LYS A 15 11.76 96.28 76.91
N THR A 16 11.29 97.26 76.15
CA THR A 16 10.77 97.15 74.78
C THR A 16 11.84 96.83 73.74
N ILE A 17 13.05 97.40 73.80
CA ILE A 17 14.10 97.14 72.80
C ILE A 17 14.73 95.75 73.00
N THR A 18 14.97 95.33 74.24
CA THR A 18 15.53 93.98 74.52
C THR A 18 14.55 92.86 74.19
N THR A 19 13.25 93.04 74.45
CA THR A 19 12.21 92.07 74.03
C THR A 19 12.04 92.03 72.52
N PHE A 20 12.17 93.17 71.83
CA PHE A 20 12.14 93.24 70.37
C PHE A 20 13.34 92.52 69.74
N VAL A 21 14.56 92.73 70.24
CA VAL A 21 15.78 92.07 69.73
C VAL A 21 15.75 90.56 69.99
N VAL A 22 15.32 90.12 71.18
CA VAL A 22 15.15 88.69 71.49
C VAL A 22 14.08 88.06 70.60
N GLY A 23 12.95 88.75 70.38
CA GLY A 23 11.91 88.30 69.44
C GLY A 23 12.39 88.20 67.99
N LEU A 24 13.27 89.10 67.55
CA LEU A 24 13.86 89.11 66.20
C LEU A 24 14.86 87.97 66.01
N ILE A 25 15.70 87.70 67.02
CA ILE A 25 16.63 86.56 67.03
C ILE A 25 15.84 85.24 67.03
N ILE A 26 14.82 85.12 67.87
CA ILE A 26 13.94 83.94 67.90
C ILE A 26 13.24 83.76 66.56
N GLY A 27 12.72 84.83 65.95
CA GLY A 27 12.09 84.80 64.63
C GLY A 27 13.05 84.36 63.52
N LEU A 28 14.30 84.85 63.52
CA LEU A 28 15.33 84.44 62.57
C LEU A 28 15.72 82.97 62.74
N VAL A 29 15.91 82.52 63.99
CA VAL A 29 16.21 81.11 64.29
C VAL A 29 15.06 80.21 63.85
N ILE A 30 13.80 80.58 64.11
CA ILE A 30 12.62 79.86 63.65
C ILE A 30 12.55 79.84 62.12
N SER A 31 12.86 80.95 61.45
CA SER A 31 12.84 80.99 59.98
C SER A 31 13.92 80.11 59.35
N ALA A 32 15.14 80.12 59.90
CA ALA A 32 16.25 79.31 59.43
C ALA A 32 16.00 77.81 59.68
N THR A 33 15.41 77.45 60.82
CA THR A 33 15.01 76.06 61.09
C THR A 33 13.88 75.62 60.16
N LEU A 34 12.90 76.48 59.87
CA LEU A 34 11.81 76.18 58.93
C LEU A 34 12.32 75.97 57.49
N ILE A 35 13.28 76.80 57.05
CA ILE A 35 13.92 76.66 55.73
C ILE A 35 14.73 75.36 55.68
N TYR A 36 15.48 75.05 56.74
CA TYR A 36 16.24 73.82 56.83
C TYR A 36 15.34 72.57 56.82
N THR A 37 14.22 72.58 57.55
CA THR A 37 13.27 71.45 57.56
C THR A 37 12.56 71.29 56.21
N LEU A 38 12.19 72.37 55.53
CA LEU A 38 11.66 72.33 54.16
C LEU A 38 12.68 71.75 53.16
N TYR A 39 13.95 72.15 53.29
CA TYR A 39 15.04 71.63 52.44
C TYR A 39 15.27 70.13 52.66
N VAL A 40 15.33 69.68 53.93
CA VAL A 40 15.44 68.27 54.28
C VAL A 40 14.22 67.48 53.81
N ALA A 41 13.01 68.01 53.96
CA ALA A 41 11.79 67.37 53.48
C ALA A 41 11.77 67.21 51.94
N ASN A 42 12.30 68.19 51.20
CA ASN A 42 12.43 68.08 49.73
C ASN A 42 13.46 67.01 49.34
N LEU A 43 14.61 66.98 50.01
CA LEU A 43 15.63 65.94 49.81
C LEU A 43 15.10 64.54 50.16
N GLU A 44 14.33 64.40 51.23
CA GLU A 44 13.68 63.12 51.58
C GLU A 44 12.68 62.69 50.50
N LYS A 45 11.93 63.63 49.92
CA LYS A 45 11.02 63.34 48.81
C LYS A 45 11.76 62.87 47.56
N GLU A 46 12.83 63.56 47.17
CA GLU A 46 13.67 63.17 46.03
C GLU A 46 14.35 61.82 46.26
N LEU A 47 14.88 61.57 47.46
CA LEU A 47 15.47 60.30 47.85
C LEU A 47 14.45 59.16 47.78
N ASN A 48 13.22 59.39 48.28
CA ASN A 48 12.15 58.40 48.21
C ASN A 48 11.71 58.12 46.77
N SER A 49 11.60 59.16 45.93
CA SER A 49 11.29 59.01 44.50
C SER A 49 12.36 58.17 43.79
N LEU A 50 13.64 58.51 44.00
CA LEU A 50 14.76 57.79 43.41
C LEU A 50 14.81 56.33 43.88
N LYS A 51 14.49 56.07 45.14
CA LYS A 51 14.42 54.71 45.69
C LYS A 51 13.30 53.89 45.04
N THR A 52 12.15 54.50 44.77
CA THR A 52 11.06 53.84 44.03
C THR A 52 11.44 53.56 42.58
N GLU A 53 12.02 54.53 41.87
CA GLU A 53 12.50 54.33 40.49
C GLU A 53 13.58 53.24 40.41
N TYR A 54 14.50 53.22 41.37
CA TYR A 54 15.52 52.17 41.49
C TYR A 54 14.89 50.78 41.69
N ASN A 55 13.90 50.67 42.58
CA ASN A 55 13.21 49.41 42.83
C ASN A 55 12.45 48.92 41.57
N ASP A 56 11.75 49.82 40.87
CA ASP A 56 11.05 49.51 39.63
C ASP A 56 12.01 49.06 38.53
N LEU A 57 13.15 49.74 38.38
CA LEU A 57 14.18 49.37 37.42
C LEU A 57 14.79 48.01 37.77
N SER A 58 15.02 47.74 39.05
CA SER A 58 15.51 46.44 39.54
C SER A 58 14.55 45.30 39.21
N ILE A 59 13.24 45.50 39.40
CA ILE A 59 12.20 44.52 39.03
C ILE A 59 12.20 44.28 37.51
N LYS A 60 12.20 45.36 36.70
CA LYS A 60 12.24 45.25 35.24
C LYS A 60 13.50 44.51 34.75
N TYR A 61 14.65 44.81 35.34
CA TYR A 61 15.91 44.13 35.05
C TYR A 61 15.82 42.63 35.36
N ASN A 62 15.29 42.26 36.53
CA ASN A 62 15.12 40.85 36.91
C ASN A 62 14.16 40.11 35.96
N ASN A 63 13.07 40.75 35.55
CA ASN A 63 12.14 40.16 34.58
C ASN A 63 12.80 39.92 33.22
N LEU A 64 13.53 40.92 32.70
CA LEU A 64 14.25 40.80 31.43
C LEU A 64 15.33 39.70 31.51
N SER A 65 16.05 39.60 32.63
CA SER A 65 17.04 38.54 32.88
C SER A 65 16.41 37.13 32.82
N ASN A 66 15.22 36.97 33.40
CA ASN A 66 14.46 35.72 33.35
C ASN A 66 13.97 35.41 31.93
N GLU A 67 13.44 36.40 31.20
CA GLU A 67 13.02 36.23 29.80
C GLU A 67 14.19 35.83 28.90
N TYR A 68 15.35 36.48 29.07
CA TYR A 68 16.57 36.12 28.35
C TYR A 68 16.99 34.68 28.63
N SER A 69 16.98 34.26 29.90
CA SER A 69 17.33 32.89 30.29
C SER A 69 16.39 31.87 29.64
N ASN A 70 15.08 32.13 29.64
CA ASN A 70 14.08 31.29 28.98
C ASN A 70 14.27 31.23 27.45
N LEU A 71 14.63 32.34 26.82
CA LEU A 71 14.89 32.38 25.38
C LEU A 71 16.15 31.57 25.03
N GLN A 72 17.21 31.69 25.84
CA GLN A 72 18.43 30.91 25.68
C GLN A 72 18.17 29.41 25.78
N GLU A 73 17.34 28.96 26.73
CA GLU A 73 16.95 27.55 26.83
C GLU A 73 16.18 27.07 25.59
N LYS A 74 15.21 27.85 25.10
CA LYS A 74 14.47 27.54 23.87
C LYS A 74 15.40 27.47 22.66
N TYR A 75 16.36 28.38 22.55
CA TYR A 75 17.37 28.37 21.51
C TYR A 75 18.19 27.06 21.55
N ASN A 76 18.71 26.71 22.73
CA ASN A 76 19.48 25.48 22.91
C ASN A 76 18.67 24.22 22.56
N GLN A 77 17.36 24.21 22.85
CA GLN A 77 16.46 23.11 22.47
C GLN A 77 16.25 23.03 20.95
N ILE A 78 16.11 24.16 20.25
CA ILE A 78 15.98 24.20 18.79
C ILE A 78 17.28 23.72 18.14
N GLU A 79 18.43 24.18 18.63
CA GLU A 79 19.74 23.74 18.14
C GLU A 79 19.91 22.23 18.28
N ALA A 80 19.57 21.66 19.44
CA ALA A 80 19.62 20.20 19.64
C ALA A 80 18.69 19.44 18.67
N LYS A 81 17.47 19.96 18.43
CA LYS A 81 16.54 19.38 17.46
C LYS A 81 17.06 19.46 16.02
N TYR A 82 17.69 20.57 15.65
CA TYR A 82 18.30 20.77 14.35
C TYR A 82 19.44 19.76 14.12
N GLN A 83 20.35 19.60 15.10
CA GLN A 83 21.43 18.62 15.01
C GLN A 83 20.89 17.19 14.89
N SER A 84 19.83 16.83 15.65
CA SER A 84 19.18 15.53 15.52
C SER A 84 18.58 15.30 14.13
N LEU A 85 17.93 16.30 13.54
CA LEU A 85 17.37 16.23 12.20
C LEU A 85 18.47 16.08 11.13
N LEU A 86 19.57 16.81 11.29
CA LEU A 86 20.73 16.73 10.39
C LEU A 86 21.33 15.32 10.37
N THR A 87 21.49 14.69 11.54
CA THR A 87 21.95 13.30 11.62
C THR A 87 21.01 12.34 10.88
N LYS A 88 19.69 12.43 11.13
CA LYS A 88 18.69 11.59 10.43
C LYS A 88 18.70 11.80 8.92
N TYR A 89 18.87 13.05 8.47
CA TYR A 89 19.00 13.36 7.06
C TYR A 89 20.23 12.69 6.44
N ASN A 90 21.38 12.77 7.10
CA ASN A 90 22.62 12.16 6.62
C ASN A 90 22.51 10.63 6.56
N GLU A 91 21.89 9.99 7.55
CA GLU A 91 21.59 8.55 7.53
C GLU A 91 20.69 8.17 6.35
N LEU A 92 19.61 8.92 6.13
CA LEU A 92 18.70 8.68 5.00
C LEU A 92 19.42 8.82 3.65
N TYR A 93 20.26 9.84 3.51
CA TYR A 93 21.04 10.07 2.30
C TYR A 93 22.02 8.92 2.00
N GLN A 94 22.70 8.40 3.04
CA GLN A 94 23.58 7.23 2.91
C GLN A 94 22.81 5.98 2.50
N ASN A 95 21.65 5.72 3.14
CA ASN A 95 20.79 4.60 2.81
C ASN A 95 20.28 4.67 1.36
N TYR A 96 19.85 5.84 0.91
CA TYR A 96 19.45 6.06 -0.48
C TYR A 96 20.61 5.79 -1.46
N THR A 97 21.81 6.30 -1.15
CA THR A 97 22.99 6.10 -2.00
C THR A 97 23.36 4.62 -2.12
N LYS A 98 23.29 3.88 -1.01
CA LYS A 98 23.51 2.43 -1.00
C LYS A 98 22.46 1.69 -1.83
N LEU A 99 21.18 1.98 -1.61
CA LEU A 99 20.08 1.37 -2.36
C LEU A 99 20.22 1.61 -3.87
N LYS A 100 20.57 2.84 -4.26
CA LYS A 100 20.84 3.18 -5.66
C LYS A 100 21.99 2.36 -6.24
N GLY A 101 23.09 2.21 -5.49
CA GLY A 101 24.22 1.37 -5.89
C GLY A 101 23.85 -0.10 -6.05
N ASP A 102 23.07 -0.64 -5.13
CA ASP A 102 22.59 -2.03 -5.19
C ASP A 102 21.62 -2.25 -6.35
N TYR A 103 20.74 -1.28 -6.64
CA TYR A 103 19.88 -1.29 -7.82
C TYR A 103 20.68 -1.34 -9.13
N GLU A 104 21.71 -0.50 -9.28
CA GLU A 104 22.56 -0.50 -10.48
C GLU A 104 23.34 -1.82 -10.65
N LYS A 105 23.77 -2.44 -9.55
CA LYS A 105 24.39 -3.77 -9.59
C LYS A 105 23.38 -4.83 -10.04
N LEU A 106 22.18 -4.83 -9.44
CA LEU A 106 21.12 -5.78 -9.75
C LEU A 106 20.71 -5.68 -11.22
N LYS A 107 20.58 -4.46 -11.74
CA LYS A 107 20.27 -4.18 -13.16
C LYS A 107 21.32 -4.72 -14.13
N LYS A 108 22.60 -4.77 -13.72
CA LYS A 108 23.69 -5.35 -14.52
C LYS A 108 23.78 -6.87 -14.40
N SER A 109 23.36 -7.45 -13.27
CA SER A 109 23.38 -8.90 -13.04
C SER A 109 22.10 -9.62 -13.47
N SER A 110 20.99 -8.89 -13.65
CA SER A 110 19.75 -9.44 -14.21
C SER A 110 19.96 -9.79 -15.68
N LEU A 111 19.23 -10.81 -16.16
CA LEU A 111 19.17 -11.15 -17.58
C LEU A 111 18.94 -9.87 -18.39
N SER A 112 19.89 -9.47 -19.23
CA SER A 112 19.70 -8.29 -20.07
C SER A 112 18.53 -8.54 -21.03
N GLU A 113 17.85 -7.48 -21.45
CA GLU A 113 16.75 -7.61 -22.43
C GLU A 113 17.23 -8.34 -23.69
N GLU A 114 18.46 -8.06 -24.13
CA GLU A 114 19.14 -8.75 -25.24
C GLU A 114 19.28 -10.26 -24.99
N GLN A 115 19.73 -10.69 -23.81
CA GLN A 115 19.80 -12.12 -23.48
C GLN A 115 18.40 -12.76 -23.38
N ALA A 116 17.40 -12.02 -22.90
CA ALA A 116 16.03 -12.50 -22.83
C ALA A 116 15.39 -12.69 -24.22
N LYS A 117 15.83 -11.95 -25.25
CA LYS A 117 15.35 -12.11 -26.64
C LYS A 117 15.66 -13.49 -27.23
N GLU A 118 16.75 -14.12 -26.78
CA GLU A 118 17.20 -15.42 -27.27
C GLU A 118 16.62 -16.60 -26.47
N LEU A 119 15.98 -16.34 -25.32
CA LEU A 119 15.45 -17.38 -24.44
C LEU A 119 14.00 -17.75 -24.82
N LEU A 120 13.77 -19.05 -24.99
CA LEU A 120 12.49 -19.63 -25.37
C LEU A 120 12.10 -20.72 -24.38
N TYR A 121 10.87 -20.68 -23.89
CA TYR A 121 10.25 -21.77 -23.13
C TYR A 121 9.44 -22.64 -24.09
N TYR A 122 9.53 -23.95 -23.87
CA TYR A 122 8.72 -24.93 -24.60
C TYR A 122 7.81 -25.68 -23.64
N ARG A 123 6.58 -25.95 -24.11
CA ARG A 123 5.64 -26.86 -23.45
C ARG A 123 5.14 -27.87 -24.43
N LEU A 124 5.02 -29.11 -23.98
CA LEU A 124 4.53 -30.24 -24.74
C LEU A 124 3.27 -30.75 -24.06
N PHE A 125 2.26 -31.07 -24.85
CA PHE A 125 0.99 -31.62 -24.39
C PHE A 125 0.63 -32.81 -25.26
N GLU A 126 0.15 -33.88 -24.62
CA GLU A 126 -0.50 -34.97 -25.32
C GLU A 126 -2.00 -34.68 -25.36
N LEU A 127 -2.66 -34.97 -26.48
CA LEU A 127 -4.08 -34.75 -26.68
C LEU A 127 -4.67 -36.01 -27.30
N TYR A 128 -5.82 -36.43 -26.79
CA TYR A 128 -6.54 -37.59 -27.31
C TYR A 128 -7.90 -37.17 -27.87
N ASP A 129 -8.02 -37.24 -29.20
CA ASP A 129 -9.30 -37.14 -29.88
C ASP A 129 -10.00 -38.49 -29.82
N TYR A 130 -10.86 -38.62 -28.83
CA TYR A 130 -11.67 -39.81 -28.60
C TYR A 130 -12.79 -40.01 -29.61
N THR A 131 -13.04 -39.05 -30.51
CA THR A 131 -14.05 -39.19 -31.58
C THR A 131 -13.49 -39.87 -32.82
N SER A 132 -12.19 -39.73 -33.05
CA SER A 132 -11.46 -40.36 -34.15
C SER A 132 -10.45 -41.43 -33.71
N ASP A 133 -10.31 -41.63 -32.40
CA ASP A 133 -9.33 -42.51 -31.76
C ASP A 133 -7.89 -42.17 -32.17
N GLN A 134 -7.54 -40.88 -32.15
CA GLN A 134 -6.22 -40.37 -32.54
C GLN A 134 -5.53 -39.61 -31.42
N TYR A 135 -4.20 -39.75 -31.37
CA TYR A 135 -3.34 -38.99 -30.46
C TYR A 135 -2.61 -37.88 -31.22
N TYR A 136 -2.53 -36.72 -30.58
CA TYR A 136 -1.78 -35.57 -31.07
C TYR A 136 -0.77 -35.14 -30.00
N TYR A 137 0.41 -34.73 -30.46
CA TYR A 137 1.47 -34.18 -29.61
C TYR A 137 1.68 -32.72 -30.01
N ALA A 138 1.14 -31.81 -29.19
CA ALA A 138 1.25 -30.38 -29.43
C ALA A 138 2.44 -29.82 -28.65
N TRP A 139 3.22 -28.95 -29.28
CA TRP A 139 4.27 -28.21 -28.60
C TRP A 139 4.17 -26.72 -28.91
N TYR A 140 4.39 -25.90 -27.89
CA TYR A 140 4.22 -24.47 -27.97
C TYR A 140 5.47 -23.76 -27.49
N ARG A 141 5.89 -22.74 -28.23
CA ARG A 141 7.06 -21.92 -27.96
C ARG A 141 6.61 -20.58 -27.39
N ILE A 142 7.17 -20.19 -26.26
CA ILE A 142 6.88 -18.92 -25.58
C ILE A 142 8.19 -18.15 -25.41
N ARG A 143 8.24 -16.88 -25.85
CA ARG A 143 9.44 -16.05 -25.66
C ARG A 143 9.57 -15.63 -24.20
N ALA A 144 10.79 -15.59 -23.67
CA ALA A 144 10.99 -15.16 -22.29
C ALA A 144 10.52 -13.73 -22.05
N LEU A 145 10.67 -12.83 -23.03
CA LEU A 145 10.16 -11.46 -22.93
C LEU A 145 8.62 -11.39 -22.80
N ASP A 146 7.90 -12.25 -23.50
CA ASP A 146 6.43 -12.32 -23.41
C ASP A 146 6.00 -12.74 -21.99
N TYR A 147 6.68 -13.74 -21.43
CA TYR A 147 6.48 -14.16 -20.04
C TYR A 147 6.86 -13.07 -19.04
N LEU A 148 8.04 -12.45 -19.21
CA LEU A 148 8.54 -11.42 -18.30
C LEU A 148 7.66 -10.16 -18.28
N LYS A 149 7.00 -9.82 -19.40
CA LYS A 149 6.00 -8.75 -19.44
C LYS A 149 4.92 -8.95 -18.38
N TYR A 150 4.40 -10.17 -18.27
CA TYR A 150 3.38 -10.50 -17.28
C TYR A 150 3.98 -10.68 -15.89
N ARG A 151 5.08 -11.44 -15.79
CA ARG A 151 5.72 -11.78 -14.51
C ARG A 151 6.22 -10.57 -13.72
N LEU A 152 6.66 -9.54 -14.43
CA LEU A 152 7.17 -8.31 -13.83
C LEU A 152 6.09 -7.26 -13.58
N ASN A 153 4.81 -7.57 -13.82
CA ASN A 153 3.69 -6.71 -13.46
C ASN A 153 3.50 -6.71 -11.92
N SER A 154 4.22 -5.83 -11.24
CA SER A 154 4.29 -5.78 -9.78
C SER A 154 2.96 -5.48 -9.11
N SER A 155 2.05 -4.74 -9.75
CA SER A 155 0.73 -4.43 -9.19
C SER A 155 -0.13 -5.68 -8.99
N LYS A 156 -0.08 -6.64 -9.93
CA LYS A 156 -0.89 -7.86 -9.89
C LYS A 156 -0.29 -8.98 -9.04
N HIS A 157 1.02 -8.90 -8.81
CA HIS A 157 1.80 -9.88 -8.05
C HIS A 157 1.77 -9.65 -6.55
N THR A 158 0.85 -8.83 -6.05
CA THR A 158 0.67 -8.62 -4.61
C THR A 158 0.07 -9.88 -4.00
N PRO A 159 0.76 -10.55 -3.05
CA PRO A 159 0.23 -11.76 -2.42
C PRO A 159 -1.10 -11.52 -1.72
N ALA A 160 -2.08 -12.39 -1.96
CA ALA A 160 -3.39 -12.34 -1.35
C ALA A 160 -3.94 -13.75 -1.10
N THR A 161 -4.86 -13.87 -0.13
CA THR A 161 -5.61 -15.11 0.09
C THR A 161 -6.51 -15.41 -1.12
N THR A 162 -6.91 -16.67 -1.30
CA THR A 162 -7.79 -17.08 -2.39
C THR A 162 -9.08 -16.26 -2.45
N GLU A 163 -9.70 -15.99 -1.30
CA GLU A 163 -10.91 -15.15 -1.21
C GLU A 163 -10.66 -13.71 -1.69
N ASN A 164 -9.47 -13.16 -1.47
CA ASN A 164 -9.16 -11.76 -1.76
C ASN A 164 -8.60 -11.55 -3.17
N ARG A 165 -8.06 -12.59 -3.82
CA ARG A 165 -7.53 -12.49 -5.20
C ARG A 165 -8.52 -12.88 -6.28
N LEU A 166 -9.58 -13.62 -5.92
CA LEU A 166 -10.69 -13.99 -6.82
C LEU A 166 -11.65 -12.81 -7.05
N ILE A 167 -11.10 -11.68 -7.49
CA ILE A 167 -11.87 -10.48 -7.81
C ILE A 167 -12.03 -10.32 -9.32
N LYS A 168 -13.15 -9.70 -9.70
CA LYS A 168 -13.58 -9.55 -11.08
C LYS A 168 -12.54 -8.86 -11.96
N GLU A 169 -11.88 -7.80 -11.48
CA GLU A 169 -10.92 -7.06 -12.30
C GLU A 169 -9.72 -7.93 -12.72
N TYR A 170 -9.14 -8.67 -11.78
CA TYR A 170 -7.94 -9.47 -12.05
C TYR A 170 -8.21 -10.63 -13.01
N ILE A 171 -9.34 -11.32 -12.83
CA ILE A 171 -9.77 -12.42 -13.71
C ILE A 171 -10.09 -11.86 -15.10
N LEU A 172 -10.86 -10.77 -15.19
CA LEU A 172 -11.24 -10.19 -16.47
C LEU A 172 -10.00 -9.76 -17.28
N GLU A 173 -9.06 -9.08 -16.63
CA GLU A 173 -7.80 -8.66 -17.24
C GLU A 173 -6.94 -9.87 -17.64
N SER A 174 -6.75 -10.85 -16.75
CA SER A 174 -5.94 -12.03 -17.05
C SER A 174 -6.52 -12.86 -18.18
N VAL A 175 -7.83 -13.09 -18.16
CA VAL A 175 -8.46 -13.88 -19.21
C VAL A 175 -8.36 -13.15 -20.55
N ASN A 176 -8.65 -11.84 -20.59
CA ASN A 176 -8.58 -11.08 -21.83
C ASN A 176 -7.17 -10.88 -22.38
N SER A 177 -6.11 -11.22 -21.64
CA SER A 177 -4.73 -11.09 -22.12
C SER A 177 -4.47 -11.93 -23.36
N TRP A 178 -5.30 -12.94 -23.68
CA TRP A 178 -5.20 -13.68 -24.95
C TRP A 178 -5.25 -12.77 -26.18
N LYS A 179 -5.80 -11.56 -26.06
CA LYS A 179 -5.86 -10.52 -27.12
C LYS A 179 -4.51 -9.83 -27.31
N ASP A 180 -3.63 -9.86 -26.31
CA ASP A 180 -2.34 -9.18 -26.35
C ASP A 180 -1.38 -9.85 -27.35
N PRO A 181 -0.48 -9.10 -28.01
CA PRO A 181 0.56 -9.66 -28.85
C PRO A 181 1.42 -10.71 -28.15
N GLU A 182 1.76 -10.49 -26.88
CA GLU A 182 2.63 -11.33 -26.06
C GLU A 182 1.95 -12.63 -25.60
N SER A 183 0.61 -12.71 -25.65
CA SER A 183 -0.14 -13.94 -25.41
C SER A 183 -0.49 -14.68 -26.71
N SER A 184 0.27 -14.48 -27.78
CA SER A 184 0.06 -15.15 -29.08
C SER A 184 -0.08 -16.67 -28.97
N VAL A 185 0.69 -17.29 -28.07
CA VAL A 185 0.60 -18.73 -27.78
C VAL A 185 -0.80 -19.20 -27.41
N ILE A 186 -1.61 -18.37 -26.74
CA ILE A 186 -2.99 -18.75 -26.39
C ILE A 186 -3.87 -18.86 -27.63
N ARG A 187 -3.66 -17.98 -28.61
CA ARG A 187 -4.37 -18.03 -29.90
C ARG A 187 -3.89 -19.20 -30.75
N GLU A 188 -2.60 -19.51 -30.72
CA GLU A 188 -2.03 -20.69 -31.38
C GLU A 188 -2.63 -21.98 -30.81
N ILE A 189 -2.63 -22.14 -29.47
CA ILE A 189 -3.28 -23.26 -28.79
C ILE A 189 -4.75 -23.38 -29.22
N ALA A 190 -5.50 -22.28 -29.12
CA ALA A 190 -6.92 -22.30 -29.45
C ALA A 190 -7.16 -22.69 -30.92
N TYR A 191 -6.34 -22.20 -31.84
CA TYR A 191 -6.43 -22.56 -33.26
C TYR A 191 -6.13 -24.03 -33.50
N ASP A 192 -5.05 -24.58 -32.93
CA ASP A 192 -4.68 -25.98 -33.10
C ASP A 192 -5.74 -26.92 -32.54
N LEU A 193 -6.28 -26.63 -31.35
CA LEU A 193 -7.38 -27.39 -30.77
C LEU A 193 -8.66 -27.29 -31.60
N ARG A 194 -8.93 -26.15 -32.26
CA ARG A 194 -10.03 -26.01 -33.21
C ARG A 194 -9.84 -26.86 -34.46
N GLN A 195 -8.61 -26.96 -34.98
CA GLN A 195 -8.29 -27.84 -36.10
C GLN A 195 -8.47 -29.31 -35.72
N ILE A 196 -7.90 -29.74 -34.58
CA ILE A 196 -8.00 -31.12 -34.10
C ILE A 196 -9.46 -31.52 -33.88
N SER A 197 -10.26 -30.63 -33.29
CA SER A 197 -11.69 -30.90 -33.05
C SER A 197 -12.55 -30.89 -34.31
N GLY A 198 -12.01 -30.60 -35.49
CA GLY A 198 -12.80 -30.40 -36.71
C GLY A 198 -13.86 -29.31 -36.53
N TRP A 199 -13.55 -28.29 -35.74
CA TRP A 199 -14.46 -27.20 -35.34
C TRP A 199 -15.69 -27.62 -34.53
N ASN A 200 -15.71 -28.83 -33.98
CA ASN A 200 -16.74 -29.24 -33.04
C ASN A 200 -16.53 -28.57 -31.67
N ASP A 201 -17.50 -27.75 -31.23
CA ASP A 201 -17.39 -26.97 -29.98
C ASP A 201 -17.23 -27.85 -28.73
N GLU A 202 -17.97 -28.97 -28.64
CA GLU A 202 -17.90 -29.86 -27.47
C GLU A 202 -16.54 -30.58 -27.38
N LEU A 203 -16.03 -31.08 -28.51
CA LEU A 203 -14.71 -31.70 -28.57
C LEU A 203 -13.60 -30.67 -28.34
N PHE A 204 -13.71 -29.46 -28.91
CA PHE A 204 -12.76 -28.37 -28.66
C PHE A 204 -12.64 -28.06 -27.16
N VAL A 205 -13.75 -27.93 -26.44
CA VAL A 205 -13.72 -27.69 -25.00
C VAL A 205 -13.06 -28.84 -24.26
N ASN A 206 -13.41 -30.09 -24.58
CA ASN A 206 -12.84 -31.26 -23.92
C ASN A 206 -11.32 -31.38 -24.17
N LEU A 207 -10.83 -31.06 -25.38
CA LEU A 207 -9.40 -31.02 -25.66
C LEU A 207 -8.69 -29.89 -24.92
N ALA A 208 -9.32 -28.72 -24.79
CA ALA A 208 -8.79 -27.62 -23.98
C ALA A 208 -8.70 -28.00 -22.49
N MET A 209 -9.69 -28.74 -21.98
CA MET A 209 -9.65 -29.31 -20.63
C MET A 209 -8.49 -30.31 -20.49
N GLN A 210 -8.32 -31.27 -21.42
CA GLN A 210 -7.19 -32.20 -21.41
C GLN A 210 -5.83 -31.49 -21.36
N LEU A 211 -5.68 -30.38 -22.11
CA LEU A 211 -4.46 -29.57 -22.10
C LEU A 211 -4.22 -28.95 -20.71
N VAL A 212 -5.23 -28.29 -20.14
CA VAL A 212 -5.12 -27.60 -18.85
C VAL A 212 -4.92 -28.58 -17.71
N HIS A 213 -5.55 -29.76 -17.76
CA HIS A 213 -5.40 -30.82 -16.75
C HIS A 213 -3.99 -31.40 -16.66
N GLN A 214 -3.15 -31.21 -17.68
CA GLN A 214 -1.73 -31.60 -17.64
C GLN A 214 -0.86 -30.61 -16.84
N ILE A 215 -1.41 -29.48 -16.40
CA ILE A 215 -0.70 -28.47 -15.61
C ILE A 215 -0.81 -28.81 -14.13
N TYR A 216 0.32 -28.80 -13.43
CA TYR A 216 0.37 -29.24 -12.03
C TYR A 216 -0.40 -28.29 -11.11
N TYR A 217 -1.29 -28.85 -10.29
CA TYR A 217 -1.99 -28.06 -9.29
C TYR A 217 -1.02 -27.64 -8.18
N ASN A 218 -0.83 -26.33 -8.00
CA ASN A 218 0.00 -25.78 -6.94
C ASN A 218 -0.66 -24.53 -6.37
N VAL A 219 -0.81 -24.45 -5.05
CA VAL A 219 -1.44 -23.29 -4.38
C VAL A 219 -0.60 -22.04 -4.62
N THR A 220 -1.23 -20.97 -5.07
CA THR A 220 -0.55 -19.72 -5.42
C THR A 220 -1.10 -18.53 -4.63
N LEU A 221 -0.39 -17.40 -4.70
CA LEU A 221 -0.70 -16.20 -3.93
C LEU A 221 -1.33 -15.09 -4.78
N TYR A 222 -1.55 -15.30 -6.08
CA TYR A 222 -2.09 -14.30 -7.01
C TYR A 222 -2.68 -14.99 -8.26
N THR A 223 -3.56 -14.29 -8.97
CA THR A 223 -4.13 -14.79 -10.23
C THR A 223 -3.16 -14.57 -11.38
N LYS A 224 -2.60 -15.66 -11.91
CA LYS A 224 -1.66 -15.64 -13.02
C LYS A 224 -2.31 -15.22 -14.33
N TYR A 225 -1.52 -14.64 -15.22
CA TYR A 225 -1.83 -14.58 -16.64
C TYR A 225 -1.68 -15.98 -17.28
N PRO A 226 -2.44 -16.30 -18.34
CA PRO A 226 -2.35 -17.58 -19.05
C PRO A 226 -0.92 -17.97 -19.47
N VAL A 227 -0.13 -17.00 -19.94
CA VAL A 227 1.27 -17.21 -20.34
C VAL A 227 2.14 -17.62 -19.15
N GLU A 228 1.91 -17.05 -17.97
CA GLU A 228 2.64 -17.44 -16.76
C GLU A 228 2.28 -18.86 -16.34
N THR A 229 1.00 -19.23 -16.36
CA THR A 229 0.57 -20.60 -16.05
C THR A 229 1.22 -21.62 -16.99
N LEU A 230 1.32 -21.32 -18.29
CA LEU A 230 2.01 -22.17 -19.25
C LEU A 230 3.52 -22.27 -18.96
N VAL A 231 4.21 -21.14 -18.78
CA VAL A 231 5.68 -21.11 -18.58
C VAL A 231 6.12 -21.65 -17.23
N GLU A 232 5.31 -21.47 -16.19
CA GLU A 232 5.61 -22.01 -14.86
C GLU A 232 5.15 -23.47 -14.73
N GLY A 233 4.24 -23.94 -15.58
CA GLY A 233 3.73 -25.31 -15.58
C GLY A 233 2.95 -25.66 -14.30
N SER A 234 2.46 -24.66 -13.58
CA SER A 234 1.66 -24.87 -12.37
C SER A 234 0.72 -23.70 -12.07
N GLY A 235 -0.32 -23.99 -11.32
CA GLY A 235 -1.27 -23.00 -10.80
C GLY A 235 -2.37 -23.67 -10.00
N ASP A 236 -3.16 -22.89 -9.29
CA ASP A 236 -4.35 -23.36 -8.59
C ASP A 236 -5.63 -23.06 -9.36
N CYS A 237 -6.79 -23.22 -8.71
CA CYS A 237 -8.08 -23.25 -9.38
C CYS A 237 -8.36 -22.04 -10.29
N ASP A 238 -8.02 -20.84 -9.84
CA ASP A 238 -8.22 -19.60 -10.59
C ASP A 238 -7.21 -19.42 -11.72
N ASN A 239 -5.95 -19.84 -11.51
CA ASN A 239 -4.93 -19.80 -12.55
C ASN A 239 -5.31 -20.75 -13.70
N LEU A 240 -5.71 -21.98 -13.38
CA LEU A 240 -6.12 -22.99 -14.36
C LEU A 240 -7.45 -22.61 -15.04
N ALA A 241 -8.43 -22.11 -14.29
CA ALA A 241 -9.68 -21.59 -14.85
C ALA A 241 -9.44 -20.39 -15.77
N THR A 242 -8.51 -19.50 -15.41
CA THR A 242 -8.13 -18.34 -16.23
C THR A 242 -7.49 -18.77 -17.54
N LEU A 243 -6.56 -19.74 -17.51
CA LEU A 243 -5.97 -20.31 -18.72
C LEU A 243 -7.02 -20.98 -19.60
N LEU A 244 -7.87 -21.84 -19.03
CA LEU A 244 -8.94 -22.53 -19.77
C LEU A 244 -9.89 -21.51 -20.41
N ALA A 245 -10.38 -20.53 -19.64
CA ALA A 245 -11.27 -19.50 -20.16
C ALA A 245 -10.63 -18.69 -21.30
N SER A 246 -9.33 -18.42 -21.22
CA SER A 246 -8.59 -17.68 -22.26
C SER A 246 -8.50 -18.46 -23.55
N ILE A 247 -8.20 -19.76 -23.49
CA ILE A 247 -8.16 -20.65 -24.65
C ILE A 247 -9.55 -20.73 -25.29
N LEU A 248 -10.60 -20.93 -24.49
CA LEU A 248 -11.97 -21.05 -24.99
C LEU A 248 -12.48 -19.75 -25.64
N ARG A 249 -12.19 -18.58 -25.05
CA ARG A 249 -12.50 -17.28 -25.66
C ARG A 249 -11.73 -17.04 -26.95
N ALA A 250 -10.43 -17.35 -26.97
CA ALA A 250 -9.61 -17.25 -28.19
C ALA A 250 -10.13 -18.19 -29.30
N GLY A 251 -10.70 -19.34 -28.93
CA GLY A 251 -11.39 -20.26 -29.84
C GLY A 251 -12.81 -19.84 -30.23
N GLY A 252 -13.29 -18.67 -29.81
CA GLY A 252 -14.56 -18.09 -30.23
C GLY A 252 -15.80 -18.57 -29.45
N LEU A 253 -15.63 -19.23 -28.30
CA LEU A 253 -16.76 -19.63 -27.45
C LEU A 253 -17.07 -18.58 -26.38
N ASP A 254 -18.34 -18.42 -26.02
CA ASP A 254 -18.74 -17.57 -24.90
C ASP A 254 -18.46 -18.24 -23.56
N VAL A 255 -17.80 -17.51 -22.67
CA VAL A 255 -17.28 -18.05 -21.40
C VAL A 255 -17.64 -17.12 -20.25
N VAL A 256 -17.97 -17.73 -19.12
CA VAL A 256 -18.01 -17.09 -17.80
C VAL A 256 -16.99 -17.78 -16.90
N VAL A 257 -16.35 -17.03 -16.01
CA VAL A 257 -15.63 -17.60 -14.86
C VAL A 257 -16.56 -17.52 -13.66
N LEU A 258 -16.74 -18.64 -12.98
CA LEU A 258 -17.59 -18.77 -11.80
C LEU A 258 -16.71 -18.84 -10.56
N VAL A 259 -16.91 -17.91 -9.63
CA VAL A 259 -16.35 -18.01 -8.29
C VAL A 259 -17.39 -18.69 -7.42
N VAL A 260 -17.04 -19.85 -6.87
CA VAL A 260 -17.96 -20.72 -6.17
C VAL A 260 -17.43 -21.09 -4.79
N LYS A 261 -18.34 -21.46 -3.87
CA LYS A 261 -18.01 -22.15 -2.63
C LYS A 261 -18.35 -23.62 -2.79
N VAL A 262 -17.36 -24.47 -2.55
CA VAL A 262 -17.45 -25.93 -2.59
C VAL A 262 -16.95 -26.54 -1.28
N GLU A 263 -16.97 -27.86 -1.15
CA GLU A 263 -16.28 -28.55 -0.07
C GLU A 263 -14.77 -28.27 -0.14
N GLY A 264 -14.20 -27.70 0.92
CA GLY A 264 -12.79 -27.31 0.97
C GLY A 264 -12.49 -25.81 0.78
N GLY A 265 -13.47 -24.98 0.38
CA GLY A 265 -13.31 -23.52 0.37
C GLY A 265 -13.87 -22.82 -0.86
N VAL A 266 -13.29 -21.66 -1.19
CA VAL A 266 -13.58 -20.93 -2.43
C VAL A 266 -12.80 -21.57 -3.58
N HIS A 267 -13.48 -21.76 -4.72
CA HIS A 267 -12.96 -22.40 -5.92
C HIS A 267 -13.37 -21.61 -7.16
N ALA A 268 -12.59 -21.73 -8.23
CA ALA A 268 -12.89 -21.13 -9.53
C ALA A 268 -13.17 -22.21 -10.57
N MET A 269 -14.25 -22.03 -11.32
CA MET A 269 -14.66 -22.92 -12.41
C MET A 269 -14.92 -22.11 -13.68
N VAL A 270 -14.92 -22.78 -14.82
CA VAL A 270 -15.29 -22.17 -16.10
C VAL A 270 -16.68 -22.63 -16.49
N GLY A 271 -17.51 -21.71 -16.99
CA GLY A 271 -18.76 -22.03 -17.66
C GLY A 271 -18.65 -21.67 -19.13
N VAL A 272 -18.96 -22.60 -20.03
CA VAL A 272 -18.88 -22.37 -21.48
C VAL A 272 -20.24 -22.54 -22.14
N ALA A 273 -20.59 -21.62 -23.03
CA ALA A 273 -21.77 -21.77 -23.85
C ALA A 273 -21.50 -22.68 -25.04
N LEU A 274 -22.38 -23.66 -25.23
CA LEU A 274 -22.38 -24.54 -26.39
C LEU A 274 -23.67 -24.34 -27.20
N PRO A 275 -23.65 -24.60 -28.52
CA PRO A 275 -24.83 -24.50 -29.39
C PRO A 275 -25.90 -25.54 -29.05
N SER A 276 -25.49 -26.67 -28.45
CA SER A 276 -26.38 -27.69 -27.93
C SER A 276 -25.85 -28.27 -26.62
N PRO A 277 -26.69 -28.89 -25.77
CA PRO A 277 -26.22 -29.59 -24.59
C PRO A 277 -25.14 -30.63 -24.91
N PRO A 278 -24.12 -30.80 -24.04
CA PRO A 278 -23.05 -31.75 -24.26
C PRO A 278 -23.60 -33.18 -24.26
N LYS A 279 -23.15 -33.99 -25.21
CA LYS A 279 -23.63 -35.36 -25.45
C LYS A 279 -22.56 -36.42 -25.21
N HIS A 280 -21.29 -36.08 -25.36
CA HIS A 280 -20.18 -37.02 -25.30
C HIS A 280 -20.02 -37.62 -23.90
N LEU A 281 -20.39 -36.87 -22.84
CA LEU A 281 -20.50 -37.35 -21.46
C LEU A 281 -21.21 -38.72 -21.36
N ALA A 282 -22.33 -38.89 -22.08
CA ALA A 282 -23.15 -40.08 -22.02
C ALA A 282 -22.43 -41.32 -22.58
N TYR A 283 -21.51 -41.15 -23.53
CA TYR A 283 -20.68 -42.24 -24.07
C TYR A 283 -19.72 -42.81 -23.03
N PHE A 284 -19.42 -42.05 -21.99
CA PHE A 284 -18.50 -42.42 -20.91
C PHE A 284 -19.22 -42.59 -19.56
N GLY A 285 -20.50 -42.98 -19.61
CA GLY A 285 -21.27 -43.39 -18.44
C GLY A 285 -21.84 -42.24 -17.59
N LYS A 286 -21.72 -40.99 -18.02
CA LYS A 286 -22.20 -39.82 -17.27
C LYS A 286 -23.60 -39.43 -17.73
N GLN A 287 -24.58 -39.58 -16.84
CA GLN A 287 -26.00 -39.44 -17.19
C GLN A 287 -26.53 -38.01 -17.16
N TYR A 288 -25.82 -37.09 -16.51
CA TYR A 288 -26.26 -35.72 -16.30
C TYR A 288 -25.15 -34.74 -16.65
N TYR A 289 -25.55 -33.56 -17.12
CA TYR A 289 -24.67 -32.41 -17.27
C TYR A 289 -25.13 -31.29 -16.34
N THR A 290 -24.15 -30.51 -15.89
CA THR A 290 -24.33 -29.36 -15.01
C THR A 290 -24.09 -28.07 -15.79
N TYR A 291 -24.94 -27.08 -15.57
CA TYR A 291 -24.82 -25.77 -16.19
C TYR A 291 -25.28 -24.67 -15.24
N TYR A 292 -24.78 -23.46 -15.48
CA TYR A 292 -25.27 -22.23 -14.86
C TYR A 292 -25.98 -21.38 -15.91
N THR A 293 -27.07 -20.72 -15.53
CA THR A 293 -27.79 -19.79 -16.42
C THR A 293 -27.43 -18.36 -16.06
N TYR A 294 -26.84 -17.63 -17.02
CA TYR A 294 -26.49 -16.23 -16.87
C TYR A 294 -27.02 -15.43 -18.05
N ASN A 295 -27.76 -14.34 -17.79
CA ASN A 295 -28.42 -13.52 -18.81
C ASN A 295 -29.22 -14.32 -19.85
N GLY A 296 -29.95 -15.34 -19.40
CA GLY A 296 -30.78 -16.20 -20.26
C GLY A 296 -30.01 -17.23 -21.10
N LYS A 297 -28.68 -17.26 -21.00
CA LYS A 297 -27.81 -18.21 -21.71
C LYS A 297 -27.30 -19.29 -20.77
N LYS A 298 -27.24 -20.54 -21.26
CA LYS A 298 -26.70 -21.68 -20.50
C LYS A 298 -25.19 -21.79 -20.71
N TYR A 299 -24.46 -21.91 -19.60
CA TYR A 299 -23.02 -22.12 -19.56
C TYR A 299 -22.75 -23.45 -18.86
N TYR A 300 -22.29 -24.45 -19.60
CA TYR A 300 -21.97 -25.78 -19.10
C TYR A 300 -20.66 -25.72 -18.30
N LEU A 301 -20.65 -26.37 -17.13
CA LEU A 301 -19.51 -26.27 -16.21
C LEU A 301 -18.30 -27.06 -16.72
N CYS A 302 -17.12 -26.52 -16.51
CA CYS A 302 -15.84 -27.14 -16.77
C CYS A 302 -15.01 -27.06 -15.49
N GLU A 303 -14.60 -28.22 -14.97
CA GLU A 303 -13.60 -28.28 -13.90
C GLU A 303 -12.21 -28.14 -14.51
N ALA A 304 -11.51 -27.05 -14.18
CA ALA A 304 -10.18 -26.77 -14.74
C ALA A 304 -9.06 -27.51 -14.00
N THR A 305 -9.30 -27.96 -12.78
CA THR A 305 -8.30 -28.68 -11.98
C THR A 305 -8.35 -30.18 -12.24
N TRP A 306 -7.21 -30.85 -12.05
CA TRP A 306 -7.10 -32.30 -12.19
C TRP A 306 -6.65 -32.95 -10.88
N MET A 307 -6.62 -34.28 -10.89
CA MET A 307 -6.21 -35.11 -9.76
C MET A 307 -4.81 -34.73 -9.27
N ARG A 308 -4.66 -34.56 -7.95
CA ARG A 308 -3.34 -34.31 -7.36
C ARG A 308 -2.62 -35.64 -7.08
N PRO A 309 -1.31 -35.73 -7.37
CA PRO A 309 -0.53 -36.94 -7.05
C PRO A 309 -0.55 -37.30 -5.54
N GLU A 310 -0.63 -36.30 -4.67
CA GLU A 310 -0.69 -36.48 -3.21
C GLU A 310 -2.04 -36.97 -2.65
N GLU A 311 -3.09 -37.10 -3.46
CA GLU A 311 -4.43 -37.53 -3.00
C GLU A 311 -4.57 -39.05 -2.76
N ASN A 312 -3.47 -39.81 -2.64
CA ASN A 312 -3.45 -41.27 -2.49
C ASN A 312 -4.28 -42.01 -3.56
N ARG A 313 -4.44 -41.42 -4.74
CA ARG A 313 -5.08 -42.02 -5.90
C ARG A 313 -4.05 -42.19 -7.02
N PRO A 314 -4.12 -43.27 -7.82
CA PRO A 314 -3.27 -43.40 -9.00
C PRO A 314 -3.45 -42.18 -9.92
N TYR A 315 -2.35 -41.54 -10.31
CA TYR A 315 -2.41 -40.48 -11.31
C TYR A 315 -2.87 -41.05 -12.64
N ILE A 316 -3.90 -40.47 -13.23
CA ILE A 316 -4.44 -40.83 -14.54
C ILE A 316 -4.08 -39.70 -15.50
N HIS A 317 -3.39 -40.05 -16.58
CA HIS A 317 -2.99 -39.08 -17.59
C HIS A 317 -4.24 -38.47 -18.27
N PRO A 318 -4.41 -37.13 -18.32
CA PRO A 318 -5.64 -36.49 -18.82
C PRO A 318 -5.99 -36.84 -20.27
N ALA A 319 -4.98 -37.05 -21.12
CA ALA A 319 -5.14 -37.46 -22.52
C ALA A 319 -5.15 -38.99 -22.69
N SER A 320 -5.71 -39.74 -21.73
CA SER A 320 -5.85 -41.20 -21.84
C SER A 320 -7.30 -41.63 -21.97
N THR A 321 -7.53 -42.82 -22.51
CA THR A 321 -8.87 -43.43 -22.58
C THR A 321 -9.51 -43.56 -21.20
N SER A 322 -8.73 -43.87 -20.16
CA SER A 322 -9.20 -43.96 -18.77
C SER A 322 -9.69 -42.62 -18.21
N ALA A 323 -9.05 -41.50 -18.58
CA ALA A 323 -9.44 -40.18 -18.11
C ALA A 323 -10.86 -39.79 -18.55
N LEU A 324 -11.34 -40.32 -19.67
CA LEU A 324 -12.70 -40.06 -20.17
C LEU A 324 -13.79 -40.56 -19.23
N TYR A 325 -13.49 -41.50 -18.34
CA TYR A 325 -14.42 -42.02 -17.33
C TYR A 325 -14.33 -41.29 -15.99
N ILE A 326 -13.32 -40.44 -15.79
CA ILE A 326 -13.14 -39.68 -14.56
C ILE A 326 -14.16 -38.54 -14.47
N VAL A 327 -14.69 -38.30 -13.27
CA VAL A 327 -15.61 -37.19 -13.02
C VAL A 327 -14.84 -35.87 -13.03
N GLY A 328 -15.34 -34.89 -13.78
CA GLY A 328 -14.71 -33.59 -14.00
C GLY A 328 -13.84 -33.52 -15.26
N SER A 329 -13.67 -34.62 -16.00
CA SER A 329 -12.80 -34.66 -17.19
C SER A 329 -13.42 -34.07 -18.45
N MET A 330 -14.71 -33.75 -18.43
CA MET A 330 -15.46 -33.33 -19.60
C MET A 330 -16.39 -32.15 -19.31
N VAL A 331 -16.69 -31.37 -20.34
CA VAL A 331 -17.63 -30.25 -20.26
C VAL A 331 -19.01 -30.72 -19.85
N GLY A 332 -19.61 -30.01 -18.90
CA GLY A 332 -20.87 -30.36 -18.26
C GLY A 332 -20.71 -31.33 -17.09
N ASP A 333 -19.54 -31.92 -16.88
CA ASP A 333 -19.33 -32.77 -15.71
C ASP A 333 -19.04 -31.93 -14.45
N ASN A 334 -19.39 -32.46 -13.28
CA ASN A 334 -19.20 -31.78 -12.01
C ASN A 334 -18.71 -32.75 -10.92
N PRO A 335 -17.46 -32.60 -10.43
CA PRO A 335 -16.94 -33.44 -9.34
C PRO A 335 -17.39 -32.99 -7.95
N TRP A 336 -18.04 -31.82 -7.82
CA TRP A 336 -18.41 -31.25 -6.53
C TRP A 336 -19.79 -31.68 -6.07
N THR A 337 -19.87 -32.16 -4.83
CA THR A 337 -21.12 -32.56 -4.17
C THR A 337 -22.11 -31.41 -3.99
N SER A 338 -21.59 -30.19 -3.75
CA SER A 338 -22.39 -28.97 -3.66
C SER A 338 -21.61 -27.78 -4.23
N ILE A 339 -22.32 -26.92 -4.96
CA ILE A 339 -21.78 -25.69 -5.54
C ILE A 339 -22.70 -24.54 -5.12
N LYS A 340 -22.14 -23.54 -4.43
CA LYS A 340 -22.80 -22.25 -4.22
C LYS A 340 -22.06 -21.17 -5.01
N VAL A 341 -22.72 -20.60 -6.01
CA VAL A 341 -22.15 -19.48 -6.77
C VAL A 341 -22.04 -18.24 -5.89
N LEU A 342 -20.84 -17.67 -5.82
CA LEU A 342 -20.53 -16.43 -5.11
C LEU A 342 -20.48 -15.24 -6.06
N ASP A 343 -19.86 -15.42 -7.24
CA ASP A 343 -19.79 -14.40 -8.29
C ASP A 343 -19.74 -15.04 -9.69
N VAL A 344 -20.15 -14.28 -10.70
CA VAL A 344 -20.16 -14.67 -12.11
C VAL A 344 -19.49 -13.58 -12.92
N ILE A 345 -18.35 -13.92 -13.53
CA ILE A 345 -17.51 -12.98 -14.26
C ILE A 345 -17.66 -13.28 -15.76
N PRO A 346 -18.49 -12.53 -16.49
CA PRO A 346 -18.62 -12.70 -17.93
C PRO A 346 -17.35 -12.20 -18.64
N ILE A 347 -16.86 -12.99 -19.60
CA ILE A 347 -15.67 -12.64 -20.36
C ILE A 347 -16.08 -12.14 -21.76
N PRO A 348 -15.85 -10.85 -22.08
CA PRO A 348 -16.25 -10.23 -23.32
C PRO A 348 -15.38 -10.60 -24.53
#